data_AF-A0AAU2AEW9-F1
#
_entry.id   AF-A0AAU2AEW9-F1
#
_cell.length_a   1.000
_cell.length_b   1.000
_cell.length_c   1.000
_cell.angle_alpha   90.00
_cell.angle_beta   90.00
_cell.angle_gamma   90.00
#
_symmetry.space_group_name_H-M   'P 1'
#
loop_
_entity.id
_entity.type
_entity.pdbx_description
1 polymer ?
#
loop_
_entity_poly.entity_id
_entity_poly.type
_entity_poly.pdbx_seq_one_letter_code
_entity_poly.pdbx_strand_id
1 'polypeptide(L)'
;MASTTRRTRPPNADLARLIESCGASHKSLALRVNQLAHQAGMETDYSHTSVANWCRRGMTPKWPVPKLLAQAIGERRGRAVDLGDIGMGAAKTIDASVGLDFPRDPADAVRVATMFWSSVNRRDFLAGSGFAASAFTTPVTR
;
A
#
# COMPACT_ATOMS: atom_id res chain seq x y z
N MET A 1 -17.35 -12.63 -24.98
CA MET A 1 -16.56 -11.50 -24.47
C MET A 1 -16.97 -11.24 -23.02
N ALA A 2 -16.12 -11.57 -22.04
CA ALA A 2 -16.45 -11.35 -20.63
C ALA A 2 -16.27 -9.86 -20.30
N SER A 3 -17.36 -9.13 -20.11
CA SER A 3 -17.33 -7.77 -19.56
C SER A 3 -16.85 -7.83 -18.11
N THR A 4 -15.60 -7.43 -17.87
CA THR A 4 -15.10 -7.19 -16.52
C THR A 4 -15.89 -6.02 -15.92
N THR A 5 -16.97 -6.33 -15.21
CA THR A 5 -17.74 -5.35 -14.44
C THR A 5 -16.81 -4.76 -13.40
N ARG A 6 -16.36 -3.52 -13.61
CA ARG A 6 -15.47 -2.82 -12.70
C ARG A 6 -16.30 -2.53 -11.44
N ARG A 7 -16.14 -3.34 -10.38
CA ARG A 7 -16.84 -3.10 -9.10
C ARG A 7 -16.54 -1.68 -8.63
N THR A 8 -17.54 -0.82 -8.62
CA THR A 8 -17.41 0.57 -8.17
C THR A 8 -17.12 0.54 -6.67
N ARG A 9 -15.93 1.00 -6.27
CA ARG A 9 -15.61 1.17 -4.85
C ARG A 9 -16.42 2.34 -4.30
N PRO A 10 -16.90 2.26 -3.04
CA PRO A 10 -17.53 3.40 -2.41
C PRO A 10 -16.53 4.57 -2.27
N PRO A 11 -17.01 5.82 -2.18
CA PRO A 11 -16.17 6.97 -1.87
C PRO A 11 -15.37 6.76 -0.56
N ASN A 12 -14.16 7.29 -0.51
CA ASN A 12 -13.31 7.27 0.68
C ASN A 12 -13.61 8.49 1.56
N ALA A 13 -14.61 8.34 2.44
CA ALA A 13 -15.03 9.38 3.37
C ALA A 13 -13.96 9.69 4.43
N ASP A 14 -13.13 8.72 4.80
CA ASP A 14 -12.08 8.89 5.81
C ASP A 14 -10.99 9.83 5.32
N LEU A 15 -10.52 9.63 4.09
CA LEU A 15 -9.56 10.52 3.44
C LEU A 15 -10.13 11.94 3.29
N ALA A 16 -11.39 12.08 2.87
CA ALA A 16 -12.04 13.38 2.71
C ALA A 16 -12.07 14.17 4.03
N ARG A 17 -12.50 13.51 5.13
CA ARG A 17 -12.52 14.11 6.47
C ARG A 17 -11.13 14.51 6.94
N LEU A 18 -10.11 13.70 6.67
CA LEU A 18 -8.73 14.02 7.06
C LEU A 18 -8.19 15.25 6.34
N ILE A 19 -8.40 15.34 5.03
CA ILE A 19 -7.95 16.48 4.21
C ILE A 19 -8.62 17.77 4.69
N GLU A 20 -9.91 17.72 4.98
CA GLU A 20 -10.66 18.85 5.54
C GLU A 20 -10.11 19.25 6.92
N SER A 21 -9.89 18.28 7.81
CA SER A 21 -9.40 18.54 9.17
C SER A 21 -7.99 19.16 9.22
N CYS A 22 -7.17 18.94 8.20
CA CYS A 22 -5.80 19.50 8.14
C CYS A 22 -5.72 20.78 7.27
N GLY A 23 -6.84 21.26 6.71
CA GLY A 23 -6.86 22.45 5.87
C GLY A 23 -6.02 22.34 4.60
N ALA A 24 -5.79 21.11 4.10
CA ALA A 24 -5.01 20.90 2.89
C ALA A 24 -5.86 21.08 1.64
N SER A 25 -5.36 21.86 0.67
CA SER A 25 -5.92 21.80 -0.68
C SER A 25 -5.44 20.53 -1.38
N HIS A 26 -6.29 19.94 -2.22
CA HIS A 26 -5.92 18.78 -3.04
C HIS A 26 -4.65 19.03 -3.88
N LYS A 27 -4.47 20.27 -4.37
CA LYS A 27 -3.27 20.67 -5.11
C LYS A 27 -2.01 20.61 -4.25
N SER A 28 -2.07 21.17 -3.04
CA SER A 28 -0.92 21.16 -2.11
C SER A 28 -0.55 19.75 -1.65
N LEU A 29 -1.56 18.88 -1.47
CA LEU A 29 -1.34 17.50 -1.08
C LEU A 29 -0.70 16.70 -2.23
N ALA A 30 -1.19 16.86 -3.46
CA ALA A 30 -0.61 16.21 -4.64
C ALA A 30 0.86 16.62 -4.83
N LEU A 31 1.16 17.91 -4.68
CA LEU A 31 2.53 18.41 -4.76
C LEU A 31 3.43 17.77 -3.71
N ARG A 32 2.98 17.72 -2.44
CA ARG A 32 3.76 17.11 -1.37
C ARG A 32 3.98 15.61 -1.58
N VAL A 33 2.97 14.90 -2.05
CA VAL A 33 3.08 13.47 -2.38
C VAL A 33 4.10 13.24 -3.49
N ASN A 34 4.08 14.04 -4.55
CA ASN A 34 5.06 13.92 -5.64
C ASN A 34 6.49 14.23 -5.15
N GLN A 35 6.66 15.22 -4.27
CA GLN A 35 7.96 15.52 -3.65
C GLN A 35 8.48 14.32 -2.84
N LEU A 36 7.64 13.73 -1.99
CA LEU A 36 8.00 12.55 -1.21
C LEU A 36 8.29 11.35 -2.11
N ALA A 37 7.56 11.19 -3.21
CA ALA A 37 7.80 10.13 -4.18
C ALA A 37 9.15 10.30 -4.89
N HIS A 38 9.49 11.52 -5.28
CA HIS A 38 10.77 11.85 -5.90
C HIS A 38 11.94 11.62 -4.93
N GLN A 39 11.79 11.99 -3.65
CA GLN A 39 12.76 11.69 -2.60
C GLN A 39 12.97 10.18 -2.41
N ALA A 40 11.94 9.38 -2.65
CA ALA A 40 12.01 7.92 -2.64
C ALA A 40 12.45 7.32 -4.00
N GLY A 41 12.93 8.13 -4.96
CA GLY A 41 13.43 7.69 -6.25
C GLY A 41 12.34 7.31 -7.27
N MET A 42 11.10 7.76 -7.07
CA MET A 42 9.98 7.48 -7.97
C MET A 42 9.55 8.73 -8.73
N GLU A 43 9.31 8.57 -10.03
CA GLU A 43 8.68 9.60 -10.85
C GLU A 43 7.16 9.47 -10.78
N THR A 44 6.49 10.51 -10.27
CA THR A 44 5.03 10.55 -10.16
C THR A 44 4.50 11.96 -10.44
N ASP A 45 3.44 12.04 -11.24
CA ASP A 45 2.75 13.30 -11.58
C ASP A 45 1.28 13.28 -11.13
N TYR A 46 1.05 13.19 -9.81
CA TYR A 46 -0.29 13.33 -9.28
C TYR A 46 -0.74 14.79 -9.29
N SER A 47 -2.02 14.99 -9.60
CA SER A 47 -2.66 16.31 -9.60
C SER A 47 -3.77 16.39 -8.55
N HIS A 48 -4.32 17.59 -8.36
CA HIS A 48 -5.50 17.80 -7.51
C HIS A 48 -6.68 16.89 -7.91
N THR A 49 -6.82 16.57 -9.21
CA THR A 49 -7.84 15.66 -9.73
C THR A 49 -7.58 14.21 -9.29
N SER A 50 -6.31 13.80 -9.22
CA SER A 50 -5.94 12.47 -8.70
C SER A 50 -6.40 12.31 -7.25
N VAL A 51 -6.09 13.30 -6.40
CA VAL A 51 -6.52 13.33 -4.99
C VAL A 51 -8.05 13.36 -4.87
N ALA A 52 -8.72 14.17 -5.68
CA ALA A 52 -10.18 14.21 -5.72
C ALA A 52 -10.79 12.86 -6.11
N ASN A 53 -10.17 12.12 -7.04
CA ASN A 53 -10.61 10.78 -7.42
C ASN A 53 -10.35 9.74 -6.32
N TRP A 54 -9.28 9.88 -5.54
CA TRP A 54 -9.05 9.01 -4.38
C TRP A 54 -10.15 9.17 -3.32
N CYS A 55 -10.63 10.40 -3.10
CA CYS A 55 -11.73 10.69 -2.20
C CYS A 55 -13.08 10.26 -2.79
N ARG A 56 -13.44 10.76 -3.99
CA ARG A 56 -14.79 10.62 -4.55
C ARG A 56 -15.06 9.25 -5.15
N ARG A 57 -14.06 8.61 -5.74
CA ARG A 57 -14.20 7.32 -6.45
C ARG A 57 -13.61 6.15 -5.68
N GLY A 58 -13.10 6.38 -4.46
CA GLY A 58 -12.41 5.36 -3.67
C GLY A 58 -11.22 4.74 -4.39
N MET A 59 -10.61 5.47 -5.33
CA MET A 59 -9.44 4.98 -6.07
C MET A 59 -8.22 4.96 -5.15
N THR A 60 -7.47 3.86 -5.17
CA THR A 60 -6.22 3.75 -4.42
C THR A 60 -5.05 3.92 -5.40
N PRO A 61 -4.12 4.85 -5.15
CA PRO A 61 -2.92 4.98 -5.99
C PRO A 61 -2.02 3.73 -5.85
N LYS A 62 -1.10 3.54 -6.80
CA LYS A 62 -0.15 2.41 -6.76
C LYS A 62 0.71 2.54 -5.51
N TRP A 63 0.99 1.40 -4.87
CA TRP A 63 2.00 1.34 -3.82
C TRP A 63 3.35 1.86 -4.32
N PRO A 64 4.12 2.62 -3.51
CA PRO A 64 3.95 2.98 -2.10
C PRO A 64 3.20 4.29 -1.81
N VAL A 65 2.53 4.89 -2.80
CA VAL A 65 1.91 6.22 -2.68
C VAL A 65 0.91 6.36 -1.51
N PRO A 66 0.09 5.35 -1.15
CA PRO A 66 -0.75 5.45 0.05
C PRO A 66 0.04 5.77 1.33
N LYS A 67 1.26 5.25 1.48
CA LYS A 67 2.14 5.58 2.62
C LYS A 67 2.61 7.03 2.57
N LEU A 68 3.00 7.50 1.40
CA LEU A 68 3.45 8.89 1.21
C LEU A 68 2.30 9.88 1.43
N LEU A 69 1.08 9.50 1.06
CA LEU A 69 -0.13 10.27 1.35
C LEU A 69 -0.38 10.37 2.86
N ALA A 70 -0.30 9.25 3.58
CA ALA A 70 -0.43 9.24 5.03
C ALA A 70 0.64 10.09 5.70
N GLN A 71 1.90 10.00 5.24
CA GLN A 71 3.00 10.84 5.70
C GLN A 71 2.72 12.33 5.44
N ALA A 72 2.32 12.72 4.23
CA ALA A 72 2.05 14.11 3.88
C ALA A 72 0.92 14.73 4.74
N ILE A 73 -0.12 13.95 5.04
CA ILE A 73 -1.21 14.38 5.95
C ILE A 73 -0.69 14.47 7.38
N GLY A 74 0.12 13.50 7.83
CA GLY A 74 0.70 13.48 9.17
C GLY A 74 1.64 14.65 9.44
N GLU A 75 2.52 14.97 8.50
CA GLU A 75 3.42 16.13 8.56
C GLU A 75 2.64 17.44 8.73
N ARG A 76 1.52 17.59 8.01
CA ARG A 76 0.69 18.79 8.10
C ARG A 76 -0.10 18.87 9.41
N ARG A 77 -0.57 17.72 9.92
CA ARG A 77 -1.38 17.66 11.14
C ARG A 77 -0.54 17.65 12.43
N GLY A 78 0.76 17.40 12.33
CA GLY A 78 1.65 17.27 13.50
C GLY A 78 1.44 15.98 14.29
N ARG A 79 0.78 14.97 13.72
CA ARG A 79 0.61 13.63 14.32
C ARG A 79 0.81 12.55 13.28
N ALA A 80 1.24 11.37 13.71
CA ALA A 80 1.28 10.20 12.83
C ALA A 80 -0.16 9.86 12.34
N VAL A 81 -0.25 9.48 11.07
CA VAL A 81 -1.49 9.05 10.41
C VAL A 81 -1.18 7.70 9.77
N ASP A 82 -2.00 6.69 10.07
CA ASP A 82 -1.83 5.35 9.54
C ASP A 82 -2.65 5.13 8.23
N LEU A 83 -2.34 4.06 7.50
CA LEU A 83 -3.10 3.65 6.31
C LEU A 83 -4.57 3.35 6.63
N GLY A 84 -4.86 2.87 7.85
CA GLY A 84 -6.24 2.70 8.34
C GLY A 84 -6.98 4.03 8.42
N ASP A 85 -6.32 5.08 8.92
CA ASP A 85 -6.93 6.41 9.10
C ASP A 85 -7.33 7.05 7.77
N ILE A 86 -6.58 6.81 6.69
CA ILE A 86 -6.89 7.33 5.34
C ILE A 86 -7.78 6.39 4.52
N GLY A 87 -8.33 5.31 5.11
CA GLY A 87 -9.19 4.35 4.41
C GLY A 87 -8.46 3.55 3.32
N MET A 88 -7.13 3.42 3.40
CA MET A 88 -6.29 2.70 2.41
C MET A 88 -5.55 1.49 2.97
N GLY A 89 -5.87 1.07 4.20
CA GLY A 89 -5.23 -0.08 4.89
C GLY A 89 -5.42 -1.45 4.23
N ALA A 90 -6.42 -1.62 3.37
CA ALA A 90 -6.66 -2.89 2.67
C ALA A 90 -5.62 -3.20 1.57
N ALA A 91 -4.81 -2.22 1.15
CA ALA A 91 -3.63 -2.46 0.32
C ALA A 91 -2.44 -2.88 1.22
N LYS A 92 -2.68 -3.86 2.09
CA LYS A 92 -1.69 -4.38 3.04
C LYS A 92 -0.56 -5.01 2.23
N THR A 93 0.52 -4.26 2.06
CA THR A 93 1.83 -4.85 1.82
C THR A 93 2.04 -5.86 2.91
N ILE A 94 2.31 -7.08 2.47
CA ILE A 94 2.74 -8.17 3.31
C ILE A 94 3.66 -7.64 4.41
N ASP A 95 3.28 -7.90 5.65
CA ASP A 95 4.14 -7.61 6.79
C ASP A 95 5.49 -8.30 6.54
N ALA A 96 6.62 -7.61 6.77
CA ALA A 96 7.95 -8.15 6.46
C ALA A 96 8.24 -9.48 7.18
N SER A 97 7.47 -9.84 8.20
CA SER A 97 7.51 -11.13 8.90
C SER A 97 6.73 -12.27 8.24
N VAL A 98 5.84 -11.99 7.28
CA VAL A 98 5.07 -13.04 6.59
C VAL A 98 6.00 -13.82 5.68
N GLY A 99 6.09 -15.13 5.93
CA GLY A 99 7.08 -16.02 5.31
C GLY A 99 8.32 -16.26 6.17
N LEU A 100 8.51 -15.51 7.26
CA LEU A 100 9.47 -15.86 8.34
C LEU A 100 8.85 -16.77 9.39
N ASP A 101 7.52 -16.81 9.46
CA ASP A 101 6.81 -17.79 10.28
C ASP A 101 6.81 -19.15 9.58
N PHE A 102 7.24 -20.20 10.28
CA PHE A 102 7.28 -21.58 9.79
C PHE A 102 6.29 -22.43 10.60
N PRO A 103 4.99 -22.43 10.23
CA PRO A 103 4.00 -23.24 10.93
C PRO A 103 4.39 -24.72 10.91
N ARG A 104 4.26 -25.40 12.05
CA ARG A 104 4.51 -26.85 12.16
C ARG A 104 3.37 -27.67 11.56
N ASP A 105 2.19 -27.06 11.38
CA ASP A 105 1.03 -27.66 10.73
C ASP A 105 1.08 -27.42 9.19
N PRO A 106 0.94 -28.49 8.38
CA PRO A 106 0.97 -28.39 6.92
C PRO A 106 -0.15 -27.51 6.32
N ALA A 107 -1.36 -27.51 6.89
CA ALA A 107 -2.47 -26.72 6.37
C ALA A 107 -2.24 -25.22 6.63
N ASP A 108 -1.67 -24.89 7.80
CA ASP A 108 -1.26 -23.53 8.13
C ASP A 108 -0.12 -23.05 7.21
N ALA A 109 0.87 -23.90 6.92
CA ALA A 109 1.97 -23.58 6.01
C ALA A 109 1.46 -23.28 4.59
N VAL A 110 0.55 -24.09 4.06
CA VAL A 110 -0.07 -23.86 2.74
C VAL A 110 -0.87 -22.56 2.74
N ARG A 111 -1.61 -22.25 3.82
CA ARG A 111 -2.38 -21.01 3.93
C ARG A 111 -1.49 -19.77 3.92
N VAL A 112 -0.41 -19.78 4.70
CA VAL A 112 0.56 -18.66 4.75
C VAL A 112 1.26 -18.47 3.41
N ALA A 113 1.73 -19.55 2.78
CA ALA A 113 2.33 -19.50 1.45
C ALA A 113 1.34 -18.98 0.40
N THR A 114 0.08 -19.44 0.42
CA THR A 114 -0.94 -18.99 -0.52
C THR A 114 -1.25 -17.51 -0.35
N MET A 115 -1.41 -17.04 0.90
CA MET A 115 -1.57 -15.62 1.19
C MET A 115 -0.37 -14.82 0.68
N PHE A 116 0.85 -15.29 0.98
CA PHE A 116 2.09 -14.67 0.53
C PHE A 116 2.10 -14.45 -0.99
N TRP A 117 1.99 -15.55 -1.74
CA TRP A 117 2.01 -15.55 -3.21
C TRP A 117 0.86 -14.77 -3.85
N SER A 118 -0.31 -14.69 -3.22
CA SER A 118 -1.47 -13.96 -3.75
C SER A 118 -1.28 -12.43 -3.76
N SER A 119 -0.49 -11.91 -2.83
CA SER A 119 -0.22 -10.47 -2.68
C SER A 119 1.14 -10.03 -3.20
N VAL A 120 2.04 -10.96 -3.51
CA VAL A 120 3.23 -10.67 -4.30
C VAL A 120 2.76 -10.28 -5.70
N ASN A 121 2.77 -8.97 -5.97
CA ASN A 121 2.44 -8.44 -7.28
C ASN A 121 3.46 -9.00 -8.28
N ARG A 122 3.00 -9.91 -9.14
CA ARG A 122 3.81 -10.72 -10.07
C ARG A 122 4.79 -9.89 -10.92
N ARG A 123 4.54 -8.58 -11.08
CA ARG A 123 5.39 -7.62 -11.80
C ARG A 123 6.46 -6.90 -10.95
N ASP A 124 6.17 -6.56 -9.69
CA ASP A 124 7.16 -5.89 -8.83
C ASP A 124 8.19 -6.90 -8.29
N PHE A 125 7.81 -8.17 -8.08
CA PHE A 125 8.73 -9.21 -7.64
C PHE A 125 9.82 -9.55 -8.66
N LEU A 126 9.46 -9.58 -9.95
CA LEU A 126 10.43 -9.84 -11.03
C LEU A 126 11.39 -8.67 -11.28
N ALA A 127 11.06 -7.46 -10.79
CA ALA A 127 11.83 -6.25 -11.06
C ALA A 127 12.54 -5.66 -9.83
N GLY A 128 12.12 -5.97 -8.60
CA GLY A 128 12.47 -5.18 -7.41
C GLY A 128 13.24 -5.88 -6.29
N SER A 129 13.38 -7.20 -6.29
CA SER A 129 14.04 -7.89 -5.16
C SER A 129 14.77 -9.14 -5.63
N GLY A 130 16.11 -9.08 -5.59
CA GLY A 130 16.95 -10.27 -5.64
C GLY A 130 16.61 -11.16 -4.45
N PHE A 131 15.88 -12.24 -4.71
CA PHE A 131 15.62 -13.27 -3.71
C PHE A 131 16.91 -14.07 -3.51
N ALA A 132 17.60 -13.86 -2.39
CA ALA A 132 18.75 -14.67 -2.00
C ALA A 132 18.27 -15.99 -1.36
N ALA A 133 18.11 -17.03 -2.18
CA ALA A 133 17.77 -18.39 -1.76
C ALA A 133 18.96 -19.15 -1.14
N SER A 134 19.79 -18.50 -0.32
CA SER A 134 21.04 -19.08 0.20
C SER A 134 21.04 -19.17 1.72
N ALA A 135 20.07 -19.88 2.31
CA ALA A 135 20.17 -20.33 3.71
C ALA A 135 19.26 -21.54 3.97
N PHE A 136 19.32 -22.57 3.11
CA PHE A 136 18.84 -23.90 3.51
C PHE A 136 19.90 -24.56 4.38
N THR A 137 19.99 -24.15 5.64
CA THR A 137 20.54 -25.03 6.67
C THR A 137 19.42 -25.98 7.07
N THR A 138 19.67 -27.28 6.95
CA THR A 138 18.71 -28.33 7.30
C THR A 138 18.38 -28.22 8.79
N PRO A 139 17.09 -28.08 9.18
CA PRO A 139 16.74 -28.08 10.58
C PRO A 139 17.01 -29.47 11.16
N VAL A 140 17.91 -29.53 12.14
CA VAL A 140 18.11 -30.73 12.96
C VAL A 140 16.84 -30.95 13.78
N THR A 141 16.16 -32.05 13.50
CA THR A 141 15.09 -32.58 14.36
C THR A 141 15.71 -33.04 15.68
N ARG A 142 15.25 -32.48 16.79
CA ARG A 142 15.43 -33.08 18.13
C ARG A 142 14.07 -33.55 18.62
#